data_AF-A0A3G1KRR5-F1
#
_entry.id   AF-A0A3G1KRR5-F1
#
_cell.length_a   1.000
_cell.length_b   1.000
_cell.length_c   1.000
_cell.angle_alpha   90.00
_cell.angle_beta   90.00
_cell.angle_gamma   90.00
#
_symmetry.space_group_name_H-M   'P 1'
#
loop_
_entity.id
_entity.type
_entity.pdbx_description
1 polymer ?
#
loop_
_entity_poly.entity_id
_entity_poly.type
_entity_poly.pdbx_seq_one_letter_code
_entity_poly.pdbx_strand_id
1 'polypeptide(L)'
;MKKRRVLALVLSLFFIVSLFIGGCAPAKKPAPTPAPVPAPSKKMTTPSTDRTRATKIAQACDSVSGVKKSTVVVSGNTCYVGLDLAANIEKSKTDRVERDCLDKAKATEPSIKTVYVTSDMDTVTRLKKVYQGVARGTPVSSFTNELGEIGRRITPKVKG
;
A
#
# COMPACT_ATOMS: atom_id res chain seq x y z
N MET A 1 -32.48 8.12 -77.48
CA MET A 1 -33.17 8.64 -76.27
C MET A 1 -33.43 7.58 -75.19
N LYS A 2 -33.97 6.38 -75.51
CA LYS A 2 -34.28 5.32 -74.51
C LYS A 2 -33.05 4.74 -73.77
N LYS A 3 -31.93 4.47 -74.46
CA LYS A 3 -30.71 3.88 -73.85
C LYS A 3 -30.03 4.79 -72.81
N ARG A 4 -30.08 6.12 -72.99
CA ARG A 4 -29.53 7.09 -72.02
C ARG A 4 -30.40 7.21 -70.76
N ARG A 5 -31.72 7.04 -70.89
CA ARG A 5 -32.66 6.99 -69.75
C ARG A 5 -32.52 5.67 -68.97
N VAL A 6 -32.33 4.55 -69.66
CA VAL A 6 -32.05 3.25 -69.02
C VAL A 6 -30.70 3.26 -68.30
N LEU A 7 -29.66 3.83 -68.92
CA LEU A 7 -28.35 3.97 -68.30
C LEU A 7 -28.40 4.88 -67.05
N ALA A 8 -29.15 5.98 -67.11
CA ALA A 8 -29.34 6.88 -65.96
C ALA A 8 -30.14 6.22 -64.82
N LEU A 9 -31.15 5.40 -65.15
CA LEU A 9 -31.92 4.65 -64.14
C LEU A 9 -31.08 3.54 -63.47
N VAL A 10 -30.23 2.85 -64.23
CA VAL A 10 -29.33 1.82 -63.68
C VAL A 10 -28.24 2.46 -62.80
N LEU A 11 -27.68 3.61 -63.19
CA LEU A 11 -26.68 4.32 -62.38
C LEU A 11 -27.29 4.90 -61.09
N SER A 12 -28.53 5.40 -61.16
CA SER A 12 -29.25 5.89 -59.98
C SER A 12 -29.62 4.77 -59.02
N LEU A 13 -29.97 3.59 -59.52
CA LEU A 13 -30.25 2.42 -58.69
C LEU A 13 -28.98 1.92 -57.97
N PHE A 14 -27.83 1.98 -58.64
CA PHE A 14 -26.55 1.58 -58.05
C PHE A 14 -26.10 2.53 -56.92
N PHE A 15 -26.38 3.84 -57.05
CA PHE A 15 -26.04 4.84 -56.02
C PHE A 15 -26.95 4.75 -54.77
N ILE A 16 -28.20 4.31 -54.92
CA ILE A 16 -29.15 4.15 -53.80
C ILE A 16 -28.83 2.88 -52.98
N VAL A 17 -28.29 1.83 -53.61
CA VAL A 17 -27.91 0.58 -52.94
C VAL A 17 -26.65 0.73 -52.06
N SER A 18 -25.77 1.68 -52.37
CA SER A 18 -24.57 1.97 -51.56
C SER A 18 -24.83 2.66 -50.22
N LEU A 19 -26.07 3.11 -49.93
CA LEU A 19 -26.38 3.86 -48.70
C LEU A 19 -26.89 3.02 -47.52
N PHE A 20 -26.90 1.68 -47.63
CA PHE A 20 -27.48 0.79 -46.61
C PHE A 20 -26.51 -0.18 -45.93
N ILE A 21 -25.19 0.03 -46.03
CA ILE A 21 -24.19 -0.71 -45.22
C ILE A 21 -23.52 0.24 -44.23
N GLY A 22 -24.34 1.00 -43.51
CA GLY A 22 -23.97 1.63 -42.25
C GLY A 22 -24.25 0.68 -41.10
N GLY A 23 -23.35 -0.27 -40.85
CA GLY A 23 -23.43 -1.16 -39.71
C GLY A 23 -23.21 -0.41 -38.40
N CYS A 24 -24.28 -0.11 -37.67
CA CYS A 24 -24.19 0.22 -36.25
C CYS A 24 -23.86 -1.06 -35.48
N ALA A 25 -22.64 -1.18 -34.98
CA ALA A 25 -22.32 -2.17 -33.96
C ALA A 25 -23.25 -1.95 -32.74
N PRO A 26 -23.81 -3.02 -32.13
CA PRO A 26 -24.50 -2.87 -30.86
C PRO A 26 -23.47 -2.43 -29.83
N ALA A 27 -23.52 -1.16 -29.44
CA ALA A 27 -22.84 -0.69 -28.25
C ALA A 27 -23.36 -1.53 -27.07
N LYS A 28 -22.53 -2.44 -26.56
CA LYS A 28 -22.73 -3.02 -25.23
C LYS A 28 -22.85 -1.83 -24.28
N LYS A 29 -24.07 -1.49 -23.88
CA LYS A 29 -24.27 -0.70 -22.66
C LYS A 29 -23.59 -1.49 -21.55
N PRO A 30 -22.60 -0.93 -20.84
CA PRO A 30 -22.15 -1.54 -19.60
C PRO A 30 -23.41 -1.80 -18.75
N ALA A 31 -23.49 -2.98 -18.15
CA ALA A 31 -24.46 -3.25 -17.11
C ALA A 31 -24.49 -2.05 -16.14
N PRO A 32 -25.64 -1.70 -15.55
CA PRO A 32 -25.66 -0.67 -14.53
C PRO A 32 -24.60 -1.04 -13.50
N THR A 33 -23.55 -0.23 -13.42
CA THR A 33 -22.56 -0.34 -12.37
C THR A 33 -23.38 -0.38 -11.09
N PRO A 34 -23.22 -1.39 -10.21
CA PRO A 34 -23.73 -1.26 -8.86
C PRO A 34 -23.28 0.11 -8.38
N ALA A 35 -24.23 0.92 -7.88
CA ALA A 35 -23.91 2.19 -7.26
C ALA A 35 -22.66 2.01 -6.40
N PRO A 36 -21.73 2.98 -6.35
CA PRO A 36 -20.57 2.85 -5.50
C PRO A 36 -21.06 2.66 -4.07
N VAL A 37 -21.09 1.40 -3.64
CA VAL A 37 -21.00 1.05 -2.23
C VAL A 37 -19.79 1.84 -1.76
N PRO A 38 -19.85 2.59 -0.66
CA PRO A 38 -18.67 3.18 -0.09
C PRO A 38 -17.71 2.03 0.20
N ALA A 39 -16.75 1.80 -0.71
CA ALA A 39 -15.60 0.97 -0.41
C ALA A 39 -15.04 1.55 0.89
N PRO A 40 -14.75 0.72 1.91
CA PRO A 40 -14.23 1.22 3.15
C PRO A 40 -13.05 2.10 2.80
N SER A 41 -13.16 3.39 3.15
CA SER A 41 -12.17 4.41 2.87
C SER A 41 -10.87 3.94 3.51
N LYS A 42 -10.07 3.18 2.77
CA LYS A 42 -8.65 3.00 3.03
C LYS A 42 -8.13 4.41 2.89
N LYS A 43 -8.03 5.11 4.02
CA LYS A 43 -7.31 6.37 4.11
C LYS A 43 -6.02 6.15 3.35
N MET A 44 -5.95 6.72 2.15
CA MET A 44 -4.74 6.73 1.35
C MET A 44 -3.85 7.74 2.04
N THR A 45 -3.21 7.31 3.14
CA THR A 45 -2.14 8.06 3.77
C THR A 45 -1.09 8.21 2.69
N THR A 46 -0.85 9.45 2.28
CA THR A 46 0.15 9.76 1.26
C THR A 46 1.50 9.18 1.69
N PRO A 47 2.33 8.66 0.78
CA PRO A 47 3.63 8.10 1.11
C PRO A 47 4.51 9.04 1.96
N SER A 48 4.33 10.35 1.79
CA SER A 48 4.99 11.40 2.57
C SER A 48 4.56 11.43 4.04
N THR A 49 3.27 11.21 4.33
CA THR A 49 2.72 11.22 5.69
C THR A 49 3.24 10.03 6.49
N ASP A 50 3.19 8.83 5.90
CA ASP A 50 3.66 7.61 6.58
C ASP A 50 5.17 7.61 6.80
N ARG A 51 5.95 8.17 5.86
CA ARG A 51 7.39 8.37 6.04
C ARG A 51 7.70 9.34 7.17
N THR A 52 6.93 10.43 7.29
CA THR A 52 7.09 11.41 8.36
C THR A 52 6.79 10.79 9.72
N ARG A 53 5.67 10.05 9.83
CA ARG A 53 5.28 9.32 11.04
C ARG A 53 6.34 8.29 11.42
N ALA A 54 6.81 7.50 10.46
CA ALA A 54 7.87 6.52 10.68
C ALA A 54 9.15 7.17 11.22
N THR A 55 9.53 8.33 10.69
CA THR A 55 10.72 9.08 11.13
C THR A 55 10.58 9.56 12.56
N LYS A 56 9.43 10.15 12.93
CA LYS A 56 9.16 10.59 14.30
C LYS A 56 9.23 9.44 15.30
N ILE A 57 8.60 8.31 14.96
CA ILE A 57 8.62 7.11 15.82
C ILE A 57 10.04 6.57 15.94
N ALA A 58 10.80 6.51 14.84
CA ALA A 58 12.18 6.05 14.88
C ALA A 58 13.04 6.92 15.80
N GLN A 59 12.92 8.25 15.71
CA GLN A 59 13.62 9.18 16.62
C GLN A 59 13.25 8.98 18.09
N ALA A 60 11.97 8.70 18.35
CA ALA A 60 11.49 8.44 19.70
C ALA A 60 12.03 7.11 20.25
N CYS A 61 12.09 6.05 19.44
CA CYS A 61 12.67 4.77 19.81
C CYS A 61 14.21 4.83 19.93
N ASP A 62 14.89 5.60 19.09
CA ASP A 62 16.33 5.82 19.14
C ASP A 62 16.76 6.50 20.47
N SER A 63 15.85 7.24 21.11
CA SER A 63 16.08 7.87 22.42
C SER A 63 15.95 6.91 23.62
N VAL A 64 15.52 5.66 23.40
CA VAL A 64 15.38 4.67 24.49
C VAL A 64 16.75 4.07 24.82
N SER A 65 17.08 4.03 26.11
CA SER A 65 18.35 3.48 26.58
C SER A 65 18.51 2.02 26.15
N GLY A 66 19.67 1.70 25.57
CA GLY A 66 19.96 0.36 25.03
C GLY A 66 19.61 0.18 23.56
N VAL A 67 18.94 1.15 22.92
CA VAL A 67 18.75 1.18 21.47
C VAL A 67 19.93 1.90 20.82
N LYS A 68 20.58 1.23 19.87
CA LYS A 68 21.59 1.86 19.01
C LYS A 68 20.94 2.52 17.80
N LYS A 69 19.99 1.82 17.18
CA LYS A 69 19.23 2.33 16.04
C LYS A 69 17.90 1.62 15.89
N SER A 70 16.90 2.31 15.40
CA SER A 70 15.61 1.74 15.01
C SER A 70 15.36 1.88 13.51
N THR A 71 14.70 0.86 12.96
CA THR A 71 14.16 0.83 11.59
C THR A 71 12.66 0.80 11.70
N VAL A 72 11.97 1.79 11.13
CA VAL A 72 10.51 1.92 11.26
C VAL A 72 9.84 1.98 9.90
N VAL A 73 8.80 1.18 9.73
CA VAL A 73 7.90 1.22 8.57
C VAL A 73 6.46 1.37 9.07
N VAL A 74 5.75 2.36 8.53
CA VAL A 74 4.35 2.62 8.85
C VAL A 74 3.50 2.28 7.64
N SER A 75 2.40 1.56 7.87
CA SER A 75 1.39 1.22 6.89
C SER A 75 0.01 1.50 7.48
N GLY A 76 -0.59 2.64 7.13
CA GLY A 76 -1.89 3.06 7.67
C GLY A 76 -1.85 3.23 9.20
N ASN A 77 -2.58 2.38 9.94
CA ASN A 77 -2.62 2.42 11.41
C ASN A 77 -1.68 1.40 12.09
N THR A 78 -0.80 0.76 11.31
CA THR A 78 0.13 -0.25 11.81
C THR A 78 1.57 0.24 11.65
N CYS A 79 2.38 0.04 12.68
CA CYS A 79 3.80 0.34 12.72
C CYS A 79 4.60 -0.94 12.94
N TYR A 80 5.70 -1.08 12.21
CA TYR A 80 6.68 -2.14 12.40
C TYR A 80 8.01 -1.49 12.78
N VAL A 81 8.55 -1.87 13.94
CA VAL A 81 9.75 -1.30 14.54
C VAL A 81 10.75 -2.44 14.74
N GLY A 82 11.89 -2.32 14.05
CA GLY A 82 13.06 -3.17 14.27
C GLY A 82 14.09 -2.42 15.10
N LEU A 83 14.58 -3.03 16.17
CA LEU A 83 15.56 -2.44 17.07
C LEU A 83 16.93 -3.11 16.89
N ASP A 84 17.93 -2.31 16.56
CA ASP A 84 19.33 -2.67 16.73
C ASP A 84 19.74 -2.27 18.15
N LEU A 85 19.96 -3.25 19.02
CA LEU A 85 20.35 -3.02 20.40
C LEU A 85 21.86 -2.85 20.55
N ALA A 86 22.30 -2.22 21.64
CA ALA A 86 23.71 -2.19 22.00
C ALA A 86 24.26 -3.62 22.20
N ALA A 87 25.56 -3.80 21.94
CA ALA A 87 26.22 -5.08 22.16
C ALA A 87 26.10 -5.48 23.65
N ASN A 88 25.92 -6.78 23.91
CA ASN A 88 25.88 -7.36 25.26
C ASN A 88 24.64 -6.99 26.12
N ILE A 89 23.50 -6.67 25.51
CA ILE A 89 22.23 -6.53 26.23
C ILE A 89 21.70 -7.93 26.59
N GLU A 90 21.47 -8.17 27.89
CA GLU A 90 20.80 -9.38 28.37
C GLU A 90 19.36 -9.49 27.85
N LYS A 91 18.85 -10.72 27.68
CA LYS A 91 17.49 -10.97 27.18
C LYS A 91 16.40 -10.31 28.05
N SER A 92 16.58 -10.28 29.37
CA SER A 92 15.68 -9.60 30.32
C SER A 92 15.60 -8.09 30.09
N LYS A 93 16.73 -7.45 29.74
CA LYS A 93 16.82 -6.03 29.39
C LYS A 93 16.26 -5.77 28.00
N THR A 94 16.48 -6.69 27.06
CA THR A 94 15.88 -6.64 25.71
C THR A 94 14.36 -6.52 25.76
N ASP A 95 13.69 -7.37 26.55
CA ASP A 95 12.23 -7.33 26.69
C ASP A 95 11.72 -6.02 27.29
N ARG A 96 12.52 -5.40 28.16
CA ARG A 96 12.21 -4.07 28.72
C ARG A 96 12.37 -2.99 27.67
N VAL A 97 13.48 -2.98 26.93
CA VAL A 97 13.73 -2.01 25.85
C VAL A 97 12.66 -2.09 24.77
N GLU A 98 12.26 -3.28 24.34
CA GLU A 98 11.19 -3.44 23.35
C GLU A 98 9.85 -2.88 23.84
N ARG A 99 9.51 -3.08 25.13
CA ARG A 99 8.30 -2.51 25.74
C ARG A 99 8.37 -0.99 25.84
N ASP A 100 9.48 -0.46 26.31
CA ASP A 100 9.70 0.99 26.44
C ASP A 100 9.60 1.66 25.05
N CYS A 101 10.16 1.05 24.00
CA CYS A 101 10.00 1.50 22.62
C CYS A 101 8.55 1.43 22.14
N LEU A 102 7.82 0.36 22.48
CA LEU A 102 6.41 0.21 22.11
C LEU A 102 5.56 1.33 22.71
N ASP A 103 5.73 1.62 23.99
CA ASP A 103 4.98 2.66 24.69
C ASP A 103 5.33 4.04 24.14
N LYS A 104 6.63 4.29 23.88
CA LYS A 104 7.09 5.54 23.29
C LYS A 104 6.55 5.74 21.87
N ALA A 105 6.52 4.70 21.06
CA ALA A 105 5.97 4.75 19.70
C ALA A 105 4.47 5.09 19.71
N LYS A 106 3.70 4.46 20.60
CA LYS A 106 2.26 4.75 20.78
C LYS A 106 2.01 6.17 21.28
N ALA A 107 2.81 6.63 22.24
CA ALA A 107 2.70 8.00 22.76
C ALA A 107 3.05 9.06 21.73
N THR A 108 4.02 8.77 20.85
CA THR A 108 4.48 9.70 19.80
C THR A 108 3.45 9.84 18.67
N GLU A 109 2.81 8.74 18.27
CA GLU A 109 1.80 8.73 17.21
C GLU A 109 0.52 7.99 17.64
N PRO A 110 -0.42 8.66 18.32
CA PRO A 110 -1.69 8.08 18.76
C PRO A 110 -2.58 7.57 17.62
N SER A 111 -2.29 8.00 16.38
CA SER A 111 -2.94 7.51 15.16
C SER A 111 -2.64 6.04 14.84
N ILE A 112 -1.60 5.46 15.46
CA ILE A 112 -1.19 4.07 15.27
C ILE A 112 -1.87 3.17 16.30
N LYS A 113 -2.66 2.22 15.80
CA LYS A 113 -3.41 1.26 16.63
C LYS A 113 -2.58 0.04 16.99
N THR A 114 -1.67 -0.36 16.10
CA THR A 114 -0.89 -1.59 16.25
C THR A 114 0.59 -1.29 16.05
N VAL A 115 1.42 -1.67 17.01
CA VAL A 115 2.87 -1.54 16.94
C VAL A 115 3.49 -2.92 17.14
N TYR A 116 4.24 -3.37 16.16
CA TYR A 116 5.07 -4.56 16.25
C TYR A 116 6.50 -4.10 16.52
N VAL A 117 7.10 -4.56 17.62
CA VAL A 117 8.48 -4.25 17.99
C VAL A 117 9.26 -5.55 18.06
N THR A 118 10.47 -5.57 17.51
CA THR A 118 11.36 -6.72 17.58
C THR A 118 12.82 -6.30 17.55
N SER A 119 13.66 -6.99 18.32
CA SER A 119 15.11 -6.95 18.22
C SER A 119 15.69 -8.23 17.60
N ASP A 120 14.85 -9.12 17.05
CA ASP A 120 15.29 -10.33 16.37
C ASP A 120 16.02 -9.97 15.06
N MET A 121 17.28 -10.39 14.93
CA MET A 121 18.15 -9.95 13.82
C MET A 121 17.59 -10.33 12.45
N ASP A 122 16.99 -11.51 12.32
CA ASP A 122 16.41 -11.98 11.05
C ASP A 122 15.21 -11.11 10.67
N THR A 123 14.31 -10.87 11.61
CA THR A 123 13.11 -10.05 11.39
C THR A 123 13.47 -8.59 11.14
N VAL A 124 14.44 -8.04 11.88
CA VAL A 124 15.00 -6.70 11.65
C VAL A 124 15.59 -6.59 10.25
N THR A 125 16.35 -7.60 9.79
CA THR A 125 16.94 -7.61 8.45
C THR A 125 15.87 -7.59 7.35
N ARG A 126 14.80 -8.37 7.54
CA ARG A 126 13.65 -8.37 6.61
C ARG A 126 12.94 -7.01 6.59
N LEU A 127 12.72 -6.42 7.76
CA LEU A 127 12.12 -5.08 7.87
C LEU A 127 12.99 -4.01 7.21
N LYS A 128 14.33 -4.09 7.36
CA LYS A 128 15.28 -3.20 6.68
C LYS A 128 15.16 -3.27 5.15
N LYS A 129 14.94 -4.45 4.57
CA LYS A 129 14.69 -4.58 3.12
C LYS A 129 13.43 -3.83 2.68
N VAL A 130 12.35 -3.94 3.46
CA VAL A 130 11.11 -3.18 3.21
C VAL A 130 11.36 -1.68 3.33
N TYR A 131 12.00 -1.25 4.43
CA TYR A 131 12.36 0.16 4.65
C TYR A 131 13.17 0.72 3.47
N GLN A 132 14.18 -0.01 2.97
CA GLN A 132 14.98 0.40 1.82
C GLN A 132 14.15 0.52 0.53
N GLY A 133 13.25 -0.43 0.28
CA GLY A 133 12.33 -0.35 -0.86
C GLY A 133 11.46 0.91 -0.81
N VAL A 134 10.88 1.18 0.36
CA VAL A 134 10.09 2.40 0.60
C VAL A 134 10.93 3.66 0.47
N ALA A 135 12.15 3.67 1.00
CA ALA A 135 13.07 4.81 0.90
C ALA A 135 13.47 5.12 -0.55
N ARG A 136 13.53 4.11 -1.43
CA ARG A 136 13.77 4.23 -2.87
C ARG A 136 12.54 4.65 -3.68
N GLY A 137 11.41 4.89 -3.03
CA GLY A 137 10.18 5.35 -3.69
C GLY A 137 9.18 4.25 -4.04
N THR A 138 9.44 2.99 -3.68
CA THR A 138 8.44 1.93 -3.83
C THR A 138 7.31 2.14 -2.82
N PRO A 139 6.03 2.09 -3.22
CA PRO A 139 4.92 2.21 -2.28
C PRO A 139 4.94 1.13 -1.19
N VAL A 140 4.55 1.49 0.04
CA VAL A 140 4.45 0.54 1.16
C VAL A 140 3.48 -0.62 0.85
N SER A 141 2.46 -0.35 0.03
CA SER A 141 1.48 -1.35 -0.41
C SER A 141 2.08 -2.48 -1.26
N SER A 142 3.26 -2.29 -1.84
CA SER A 142 3.98 -3.36 -2.55
C SER A 142 4.63 -4.37 -1.61
N PHE A 143 4.70 -4.07 -0.31
CA PHE A 143 5.33 -4.91 0.73
C PHE A 143 4.31 -5.52 1.69
N THR A 144 3.04 -5.61 1.31
CA THR A 144 1.96 -6.09 2.19
C THR A 144 2.20 -7.52 2.68
N ASN A 145 2.74 -8.39 1.82
CA ASN A 145 3.02 -9.78 2.16
C ASN A 145 4.19 -9.86 3.16
N GLU A 146 5.27 -9.13 2.90
CA GLU A 146 6.46 -9.07 3.75
C GLU A 146 6.13 -8.52 5.13
N LEU A 147 5.38 -7.42 5.19
CA LEU A 147 4.91 -6.83 6.44
C LEU A 147 3.97 -7.77 7.19
N GLY A 148 3.10 -8.49 6.48
CA GLY A 148 2.24 -9.52 7.07
C GLY A 148 3.04 -10.68 7.67
N GLU A 149 4.08 -11.16 6.99
CA GLU A 149 4.95 -12.21 7.52
C GLU A 149 5.80 -11.75 8.70
N ILE A 150 6.31 -10.52 8.66
CA ILE A 150 7.01 -9.89 9.79
C ILE A 150 6.05 -9.82 11.00
N GLY A 151 4.83 -9.33 10.79
CA GLY A 151 3.81 -9.24 11.85
C GLY A 151 3.41 -10.60 12.44
N ARG A 152 3.43 -11.69 11.66
CA ARG A 152 3.16 -13.06 12.17
C ARG A 152 4.31 -13.63 13.01
N ARG A 153 5.55 -13.24 12.72
CA ARG A 153 6.74 -13.69 13.47
C ARG A 153 6.91 -12.95 14.78
N ILE A 154 6.42 -11.71 14.84
CA ILE A 154 6.43 -10.91 16.05
C ILE A 154 5.18 -11.27 16.84
N THR A 155 5.33 -12.04 17.91
CA THR A 155 4.25 -12.21 18.90
C THR A 155 3.93 -10.83 19.48
N PRO A 156 2.72 -10.26 19.27
CA PRO A 156 2.39 -8.99 19.88
C PRO A 156 2.43 -9.18 21.41
N LYS A 157 3.38 -8.49 22.07
CA LYS A 157 3.56 -8.56 23.53
C LYS A 157 2.44 -7.86 24.32
N VAL A 158 1.28 -7.64 23.69
CA VAL A 158 0.10 -7.06 24.31
C VAL A 158 -1.03 -8.07 24.17
N LYS A 159 -1.25 -8.86 25.23
CA LYS A 159 -2.62 -9.31 25.51
C LYS A 159 -3.38 -8.04 25.93
N GLY A 160 -4.49 -7.77 25.25
CA GLY A 160 -5.46 -6.79 25.74
C GLY A 160 -5.96 -7.15 27.12
#